data_AF-A0A8S2FQI2-F1
#
_entry.id   AF-A0A8S2FQI2-F1
#
_cell.length_a   1.000
_cell.length_b   1.000
_cell.length_c   1.000
_cell.angle_alpha   90.00
_cell.angle_beta   90.00
_cell.angle_gamma   90.00
#
_symmetry.space_group_name_H-M   'P 1'
#
loop_
_entity.id
_entity.type
_entity.pdbx_description
1 polymer ?
#
loop_
_entity_poly.entity_id
_entity_poly.type
_entity_poly.pdbx_seq_one_letter_code
_entity_poly.pdbx_strand_id
1 'polypeptide(L)'
;MGEASIMGGRLLAPVYNRLETESRRESENDKLCKPRHSHIIELIKSKSAHILCLQEFWFNQDFVQLYESDLSKEYKFFYRQRTHYADDSLVILISKQEQNGFKLEIIDRYDCLLCDVGNRIGLLLRICLTIIDTNQTSDFLLLNLHLTFPHNSFDRNLRF
;
A
#
# COMPACT_ATOMS: atom_id res chain seq x y z
N MET A 1 21.25 -0.18 -18.24
CA MET A 1 20.05 -1.01 -18.00
C MET A 1 19.34 -0.38 -16.81
N GLY A 2 18.13 0.13 -16.98
CA GLY A 2 17.40 0.77 -15.88
C GLY A 2 16.86 -0.30 -14.93
N GLU A 3 17.08 -0.14 -13.63
CA GLU A 3 16.55 -1.06 -12.61
C GLU A 3 15.36 -0.41 -11.90
N ALA A 4 14.21 -1.11 -11.91
CA ALA A 4 13.05 -0.71 -11.14
C ALA A 4 13.13 -1.26 -9.71
N SER A 5 12.93 -0.39 -8.73
CA SER A 5 12.90 -0.74 -7.32
C SER A 5 11.46 -0.85 -6.81
N ILE A 6 11.21 -1.91 -6.03
CA ILE A 6 9.92 -2.18 -5.41
C ILE A 6 10.13 -2.28 -3.90
N MET A 7 9.34 -1.55 -3.13
CA MET A 7 9.33 -1.61 -1.67
C MET A 7 7.96 -2.08 -1.19
N GLY A 8 7.93 -3.07 -0.30
CA GLY A 8 6.71 -3.55 0.34
C GLY A 8 6.73 -3.33 1.85
N GLY A 9 5.59 -3.05 2.46
CA GLY A 9 5.52 -2.88 3.91
C GLY A 9 4.12 -2.80 4.50
N ARG A 10 4.00 -3.24 5.76
CA ARG A 10 2.80 -3.04 6.59
C ARG A 10 2.95 -1.74 7.38
N LEU A 11 1.98 -0.86 7.24
CA LEU A 11 2.00 0.44 7.92
C LEU A 11 1.52 0.39 9.37
N LEU A 12 0.87 -0.71 9.76
CA LEU A 12 0.14 -0.86 11.00
C LEU A 12 -0.89 0.27 11.14
N ALA A 13 -2.12 0.02 10.68
CA ALA A 13 -3.19 1.00 10.77
C ALA A 13 -3.35 1.45 12.24
N PRO A 14 -3.51 2.77 12.53
CA PRO A 14 -3.63 3.27 13.91
C PRO A 14 -4.76 2.61 14.72
N VAL A 15 -5.83 2.15 14.06
CA VAL A 15 -6.93 1.38 14.69
C VAL A 15 -6.49 0.01 15.23
N TYR A 16 -5.41 -0.55 14.70
CA TYR A 16 -4.86 -1.84 15.14
C TYR A 16 -3.76 -1.69 16.18
N ASN A 17 -3.09 -0.54 16.24
CA ASN A 17 -2.04 -0.28 17.21
C ASN A 17 -2.61 -0.04 18.62
N ARG A 18 -2.24 -0.91 19.57
CA ARG A 18 -2.70 -0.84 20.98
C ARG A 18 -1.67 -0.07 21.80
N LEU A 19 -2.13 0.89 22.59
CA LEU A 19 -1.27 1.59 23.54
C LEU A 19 -1.11 0.73 24.80
N GLU A 20 0.13 0.56 25.29
CA GLU A 20 0.47 -0.42 26.35
C GLU A 20 -0.31 -0.22 27.66
N THR A 21 -0.81 0.99 27.92
CA THR A 21 -1.39 1.36 29.21
C THR A 21 -2.92 1.42 29.25
N GLU A 22 -3.64 1.36 28.12
CA GLU A 22 -5.10 1.53 28.09
C GLU A 22 -5.76 0.67 27.00
N SER A 23 -7.06 0.40 27.15
CA SER A 23 -7.92 -0.24 26.12
C SER A 23 -8.10 0.61 24.85
N ARG A 24 -7.17 1.53 24.58
CA ARG A 24 -7.25 2.59 23.57
C ARG A 24 -6.35 2.28 22.40
N ARG A 25 -6.76 2.80 21.25
CA ARG A 25 -6.02 2.70 19.99
C ARG A 25 -5.25 3.97 19.70
N GLU A 26 -4.17 3.84 18.94
CA GLU A 26 -3.44 5.01 18.44
C GLU A 26 -4.33 5.93 17.59
N SER A 27 -5.34 5.37 16.90
CA SER A 27 -6.35 6.13 16.16
C SER A 27 -7.17 7.11 17.03
N GLU A 28 -7.20 6.94 18.35
CA GLU A 28 -7.88 7.85 19.28
C GLU A 28 -6.96 9.01 19.73
N ASN A 29 -5.70 9.04 19.30
CA ASN A 29 -4.73 10.03 19.72
C ASN A 29 -3.87 10.52 18.53
N ASP A 30 -4.34 11.59 17.89
CA ASP A 30 -3.64 12.29 16.82
C ASP A 30 -2.20 12.67 17.15
N LYS A 31 -1.89 12.97 18.41
CA LYS A 31 -0.54 13.35 18.85
C LYS A 31 0.44 12.17 18.79
N LEU A 32 -0.05 10.93 18.72
CA LEU A 32 0.77 9.73 18.52
C LEU A 32 0.71 9.28 17.05
N CYS A 33 -0.50 9.24 16.48
CA CYS A 33 -0.73 8.79 15.11
C CYS A 33 0.03 9.64 14.08
N LYS A 34 -0.17 10.96 14.06
CA LYS A 34 0.37 11.84 13.01
C LYS A 34 1.91 11.80 12.96
N PRO A 35 2.65 11.96 14.08
CA PRO A 35 4.11 11.93 14.04
C PRO A 35 4.70 10.62 13.50
N ARG A 36 4.13 9.46 13.87
CA ARG A 36 4.58 8.17 13.35
C ARG A 36 4.42 8.08 11.84
N HIS A 37 3.28 8.51 11.33
CA HIS A 37 2.99 8.45 9.90
C HIS A 37 3.75 9.51 9.10
N SER A 38 3.98 10.70 9.64
CA SER A 38 4.91 11.67 9.05
C SER A 38 6.32 11.08 8.92
N HIS A 39 6.82 10.36 9.93
CA HIS A 39 8.13 9.71 9.84
C HIS A 39 8.16 8.60 8.77
N ILE A 40 7.08 7.82 8.65
CA ILE A 40 6.94 6.81 7.58
C ILE A 40 6.95 7.47 6.20
N ILE A 41 6.24 8.59 6.02
CA ILE A 41 6.22 9.35 4.77
C ILE A 41 7.64 9.84 4.41
N GLU A 42 8.38 10.38 5.38
CA GLU A 42 9.77 10.79 5.16
C GLU A 42 10.68 9.60 4.83
N LEU A 43 10.45 8.44 5.44
CA LEU A 43 11.15 7.22 5.06
C LEU A 43 10.83 6.83 3.61
N ILE A 44 9.56 6.86 3.20
CA ILE A 44 9.14 6.57 1.82
C ILE A 44 9.84 7.51 0.83
N LYS A 45 9.82 8.82 1.10
CA LYS A 45 10.53 9.82 0.27
C LYS A 45 12.02 9.53 0.21
N SER A 46 12.67 9.22 1.34
CA SER A 46 14.11 8.95 1.39
C SER A 46 14.55 7.72 0.59
N LYS A 47 13.64 6.74 0.40
CA LYS A 47 13.93 5.51 -0.36
C LYS A 47 13.75 5.68 -1.85
N SER A 48 12.94 6.65 -2.30
CA SER A 48 12.67 6.92 -3.72
C SER A 48 12.37 5.64 -4.51
N ALA A 49 11.55 4.74 -3.97
CA ALA A 49 11.20 3.49 -4.64
C ALA A 49 10.28 3.79 -5.83
N HIS A 50 10.46 3.10 -6.96
CA HIS A 50 9.59 3.34 -8.12
C HIS A 50 8.17 2.82 -7.89
N ILE A 51 8.06 1.75 -7.09
CA ILE A 51 6.79 1.11 -6.75
C ILE A 51 6.76 0.82 -5.24
N LEU A 52 5.69 1.23 -4.57
CA LEU A 52 5.45 0.90 -3.17
C LEU A 52 4.19 0.04 -3.05
N CYS A 53 4.27 -1.06 -2.32
CA CYS A 53 3.16 -1.96 -2.01
C CYS A 53 2.91 -1.94 -0.50
N LEU A 54 1.93 -1.16 -0.06
CA LEU A 54 1.63 -0.96 1.35
C LEU A 54 0.39 -1.75 1.76
N GLN A 55 0.43 -2.35 2.95
CA GLN A 55 -0.71 -3.01 3.59
C GLN A 55 -1.01 -2.35 4.94
N GLU A 56 -2.21 -2.63 5.47
CA GLU A 56 -2.72 -2.01 6.70
C GLU A 56 -2.70 -0.47 6.61
N PHE A 57 -3.00 0.07 5.43
CA PHE A 57 -3.14 1.51 5.23
C PHE A 57 -4.51 1.94 5.74
N TRP A 58 -4.56 2.86 6.70
CA TRP A 58 -5.81 3.29 7.32
C TRP A 58 -6.60 4.20 6.38
N PHE A 59 -7.76 3.72 5.92
CA PHE A 59 -8.65 4.40 4.98
C PHE A 59 -9.57 5.41 5.69
N ASN A 60 -8.97 6.23 6.56
CA ASN A 60 -9.60 7.38 7.18
C ASN A 60 -9.28 8.65 6.37
N GLN A 61 -10.23 9.57 6.24
CA GLN A 61 -10.09 10.76 5.39
C GLN A 61 -8.84 11.61 5.72
N ASP A 62 -8.62 11.90 7.01
CA ASP A 62 -7.49 12.74 7.44
C ASP A 62 -6.15 12.03 7.20
N PHE A 63 -6.16 10.71 7.36
CA PHE A 63 -4.99 9.87 7.12
C PHE A 63 -4.66 9.77 5.62
N VAL A 64 -5.67 9.56 4.77
CA VAL A 64 -5.52 9.58 3.32
C VAL A 64 -4.96 10.93 2.87
N GLN A 65 -5.54 12.03 3.36
CA GLN A 65 -5.05 13.38 3.07
C GLN A 65 -3.59 13.59 3.48
N LEU A 66 -3.17 13.09 4.66
CA LEU A 66 -1.78 13.20 5.12
C LEU A 66 -0.79 12.55 4.15
N TYR A 67 -1.15 11.40 3.56
CA TYR A 67 -0.28 10.73 2.59
C TYR A 67 -0.34 11.39 1.21
N GLU A 68 -1.54 11.76 0.76
CA GLU A 68 -1.73 12.38 -0.55
C GLU A 68 -1.12 13.79 -0.62
N SER A 69 -1.18 14.58 0.46
CA SER A 69 -0.56 15.92 0.49
C SER A 69 0.94 15.87 0.20
N ASP A 70 1.61 14.82 0.69
CA ASP A 70 3.06 14.70 0.66
C ASP A 70 3.58 13.90 -0.53
N LEU A 71 2.84 12.89 -0.99
CA LEU A 71 3.34 11.94 -1.98
C LEU A 71 2.62 12.02 -3.33
N SER A 72 1.45 12.66 -3.43
CA SER A 72 0.67 12.65 -4.68
C SER A 72 1.36 13.38 -5.83
N LYS A 73 2.31 14.29 -5.56
CA LYS A 73 3.11 14.94 -6.61
C LYS A 73 4.05 13.94 -7.30
N GLU A 74 4.56 12.98 -6.55
CA GLU A 74 5.57 12.02 -7.01
C GLU A 74 4.96 10.68 -7.39
N TYR A 75 3.83 10.31 -6.80
CA TYR A 75 3.21 9.00 -6.95
C TYR A 75 1.76 9.06 -7.41
N LYS A 76 1.33 8.07 -8.19
CA LYS A 76 -0.07 7.71 -8.42
C LYS A 76 -0.48 6.68 -7.38
N PHE A 77 -1.65 6.87 -6.76
CA PHE A 77 -2.17 5.98 -5.73
C PHE A 77 -3.23 5.03 -6.29
N PHE A 78 -3.16 3.78 -5.89
CA PHE A 78 -4.16 2.75 -6.18
C PHE A 78 -4.57 2.09 -4.87
N TYR A 79 -5.81 2.30 -4.45
CA TYR A 79 -6.33 1.80 -3.19
C TYR A 79 -7.24 0.59 -3.40
N ARG A 80 -7.17 -0.37 -2.50
CA ARG A 80 -8.19 -1.40 -2.33
C ARG A 80 -8.56 -1.56 -0.87
N GLN A 81 -9.72 -1.05 -0.47
CA GLN A 81 -10.24 -1.23 0.88
C GLN A 81 -10.72 -2.67 1.09
N ARG A 82 -10.60 -3.15 2.33
CA ARG A 82 -11.21 -4.41 2.76
C ARG A 82 -12.74 -4.33 2.77
N THR A 83 -13.38 -5.47 2.57
CA THR A 83 -14.82 -5.65 2.76
C THR A 83 -15.17 -5.64 4.26
N HIS A 84 -16.43 -5.36 4.59
CA HIS A 84 -17.02 -5.51 5.93
C HIS A 84 -16.44 -4.63 7.07
N TYR A 85 -16.50 -3.30 6.93
CA TYR A 85 -16.19 -2.34 8.02
C TYR A 85 -14.74 -2.37 8.53
N ALA A 86 -13.83 -3.03 7.82
CA ALA A 86 -12.42 -2.89 8.11
C ALA A 86 -11.94 -1.52 7.62
N ASP A 87 -11.32 -0.77 8.52
CA ASP A 87 -10.84 0.58 8.26
C ASP A 87 -9.51 0.59 7.48
N ASP A 88 -8.94 -0.58 7.14
CA ASP A 88 -7.68 -0.66 6.41
C ASP A 88 -7.82 -1.10 4.95
N SER A 89 -6.76 -0.80 4.20
CA SER A 89 -6.68 -0.99 2.76
C SER A 89 -5.29 -1.44 2.33
N LEU A 90 -5.22 -2.01 1.13
CA LEU A 90 -4.01 -2.10 0.34
C LEU A 90 -3.81 -0.81 -0.43
N VAL A 91 -2.55 -0.38 -0.56
CA VAL A 91 -2.18 0.73 -1.44
C VAL A 91 -1.02 0.30 -2.32
N ILE A 92 -1.12 0.56 -3.61
CA ILE A 92 0.04 0.56 -4.50
C ILE A 92 0.30 2.01 -4.93
N LEU A 93 1.53 2.48 -4.72
CA LEU A 93 2.00 3.77 -5.21
C LEU A 93 2.97 3.54 -6.35
N ILE A 94 2.76 4.22 -7.47
CA ILE A 94 3.62 4.13 -8.66
C ILE A 94 4.22 5.50 -8.94
N SER A 95 5.55 5.58 -9.02
CA SER A 95 6.25 6.81 -9.33
C SER A 95 5.79 7.37 -10.69
N LYS A 96 5.54 8.68 -10.71
CA LYS A 96 5.24 9.45 -11.92
C LYS A 96 6.49 9.88 -12.66
N GLN A 97 7.64 9.81 -12.01
CA GLN A 97 8.89 10.34 -12.51
C GLN A 97 9.55 9.33 -13.45
N GLU A 98 10.09 9.86 -14.54
CA GLU A 98 11.01 9.13 -15.41
C GLU A 98 12.37 9.09 -14.71
N GLN A 99 12.67 7.96 -14.07
CA GLN A 99 13.89 7.78 -13.29
C GLN A 99 14.68 6.61 -13.84
N ASN A 100 16.01 6.69 -13.76
CA ASN A 100 16.92 5.62 -14.16
C ASN A 100 16.72 5.12 -15.61
N GLY A 101 16.29 6.01 -16.51
CA GLY A 101 16.17 5.73 -17.95
C GLY A 101 14.91 4.96 -18.36
N PHE A 102 13.90 4.83 -17.49
CA PHE A 102 12.63 4.20 -17.83
C PHE A 102 11.42 4.95 -17.27
N LYS A 103 10.25 4.65 -17.80
CA LYS A 103 8.95 5.10 -17.30
C LYS A 103 8.03 3.91 -16.99
N LEU A 104 7.14 4.10 -16.02
CA LEU A 104 6.12 3.12 -15.63
C LEU A 104 4.73 3.65 -15.99
N GLU A 105 3.99 2.88 -16.78
CA GLU A 105 2.64 3.22 -17.21
C GLU A 105 1.67 2.11 -16.77
N ILE A 106 0.55 2.51 -16.19
CA ILE A 106 -0.48 1.58 -15.73
C ILE A 106 -1.38 1.28 -16.90
N ILE A 107 -1.44 0.01 -17.28
CA ILE A 107 -2.23 -0.49 -18.40
C ILE A 107 -3.61 -0.89 -17.90
N ASP A 108 -3.66 -1.75 -16.89
CA ASP A 108 -4.90 -2.27 -16.32
C ASP A 108 -4.85 -2.28 -14.80
N ARG A 109 -6.03 -2.17 -14.18
CA ARG A 109 -6.23 -2.35 -12.74
C ARG A 109 -7.29 -3.42 -12.53
N TYR A 110 -7.00 -4.38 -11.67
CA TYR A 110 -7.92 -5.42 -11.24
C TYR A 110 -7.98 -5.49 -9.71
N ASP A 111 -9.15 -5.25 -9.16
CA ASP A 111 -9.42 -5.42 -7.73
C ASP A 111 -9.83 -6.87 -7.48
N CYS A 112 -9.01 -7.64 -6.76
CA CYS A 112 -9.27 -9.05 -6.49
C CYS A 112 -9.89 -9.24 -5.10
N LEU A 113 -11.10 -9.80 -5.05
CA LEU A 113 -11.65 -10.39 -3.84
C LEU A 113 -11.13 -11.83 -3.74
N LEU A 114 -10.25 -12.10 -2.78
CA LEU A 114 -9.70 -13.44 -2.55
C LEU A 114 -10.69 -14.27 -1.73
N CYS A 115 -11.73 -14.75 -2.42
CA CYS A 115 -12.76 -15.65 -1.90
C CYS A 115 -13.58 -15.12 -0.71
N ASP A 116 -13.44 -13.83 -0.32
CA ASP A 116 -14.07 -13.12 0.82
C ASP A 116 -13.93 -13.78 2.22
N VAL A 117 -13.42 -15.00 2.26
CA VAL A 117 -13.06 -15.75 3.46
C VAL A 117 -11.94 -15.02 4.18
N GLY A 118 -12.22 -14.62 5.43
CA GLY A 118 -11.25 -13.95 6.31
C GLY A 118 -10.90 -12.51 5.89
N ASN A 119 -11.78 -11.84 5.13
CA ASN A 119 -11.60 -10.46 4.65
C ASN A 119 -10.30 -10.26 3.85
N ARG A 120 -9.86 -11.27 3.09
CA ARG A 120 -8.63 -11.24 2.28
C ARG A 120 -8.85 -10.37 1.05
N ILE A 121 -7.92 -9.50 0.76
CA ILE A 121 -7.96 -8.63 -0.43
C ILE A 121 -6.67 -8.70 -1.22
N GLY A 122 -6.80 -8.49 -2.52
CA GLY A 122 -5.71 -8.29 -3.44
C GLY A 122 -5.94 -7.09 -4.35
N LEU A 123 -4.85 -6.42 -4.71
CA LEU A 123 -4.84 -5.36 -5.71
C LEU A 123 -3.80 -5.72 -6.77
N LEU A 124 -4.27 -5.94 -7.99
CA LEU A 124 -3.47 -6.34 -9.14
C LEU A 124 -3.39 -5.18 -10.14
N LEU A 125 -2.18 -4.80 -10.52
CA LEU A 125 -1.94 -3.85 -11.60
C LEU A 125 -1.15 -4.53 -12.72
N ARG A 126 -1.52 -4.25 -13.96
CA ARG A 126 -0.66 -4.49 -15.12
C ARG A 126 0.10 -3.22 -15.44
N ILE A 127 1.41 -3.31 -15.49
CA ILE A 127 2.32 -2.17 -15.64
C ILE A 127 3.19 -2.41 -16.87
N CYS A 128 3.26 -1.41 -17.74
CA CYS A 128 4.22 -1.34 -18.83
C CYS A 128 5.44 -0.53 -18.36
N LEU A 129 6.62 -1.14 -18.47
CA LEU A 129 7.90 -0.47 -18.35
C LEU A 129 8.39 -0.12 -19.75
N THR A 130 8.68 1.16 -19.99
CA THR A 130 9.30 1.61 -21.25
C THR A 130 10.69 2.15 -20.96
N ILE A 131 11.70 1.60 -21.63
CA ILE A 131 13.06 2.16 -21.62
C ILE A 131 13.10 3.38 -22.54
N ILE A 132 13.53 4.53 -22.04
CA ILE A 132 13.42 5.81 -22.74
C ILE A 132 14.34 5.84 -23.97
N ASP A 133 15.59 5.41 -23.82
CA ASP A 133 16.60 5.51 -24.88
C ASP A 133 16.30 4.60 -26.09
N THR A 134 15.70 3.43 -25.84
CA THR A 134 15.46 2.41 -26.87
C THR A 134 13.99 2.30 -27.28
N ASN A 135 13.09 2.95 -26.53
CA ASN A 135 11.64 2.80 -26.62
C ASN A 135 11.16 1.33 -26.53
N GLN A 136 11.97 0.45 -25.94
CA GLN A 136 11.62 -0.94 -25.71
C GLN A 136 10.65 -1.03 -24.53
N THR A 137 9.58 -1.80 -24.71
CA THR A 137 8.53 -1.98 -23.69
C THR A 137 8.51 -3.41 -23.16
N SER A 138 8.15 -3.54 -21.88
CA SER A 138 7.94 -4.82 -21.20
C SER A 138 6.77 -4.68 -20.23
N ASP A 139 5.81 -5.60 -20.31
CA ASP A 139 4.69 -5.64 -19.39
C ASP A 139 4.96 -6.60 -18.23
N PHE A 140 4.50 -6.25 -17.04
CA PHE A 140 4.47 -7.14 -15.89
C PHE A 140 3.22 -6.95 -15.05
N LEU A 141 2.91 -7.96 -14.24
CA LEU A 141 1.82 -7.95 -13.29
C LEU A 141 2.37 -7.73 -11.88
N LEU A 142 1.79 -6.78 -11.16
CA LEU A 142 2.11 -6.47 -9.78
C LEU A 142 0.91 -6.77 -8.90
N LEU A 143 1.05 -7.74 -8.01
CA LEU A 143 0.01 -8.13 -7.06
C LEU A 143 0.42 -7.77 -5.64
N ASN A 144 -0.34 -6.88 -5.00
CA ASN A 144 -0.25 -6.62 -3.56
C ASN A 144 -1.37 -7.40 -2.85
N LEU A 145 -1.04 -8.17 -1.81
CA LEU A 145 -1.97 -9.00 -1.05
C LEU A 145 -1.89 -8.71 0.44
N HIS A 146 -3.05 -8.79 1.10
CA HIS A 146 -3.12 -8.86 2.56
C HIS A 146 -3.99 -10.07 2.95
N LEU A 147 -3.33 -11.10 3.48
CA LEU A 147 -3.96 -12.36 3.87
C LEU A 147 -4.34 -12.35 5.35
N THR A 148 -5.33 -13.15 5.71
CA THR A 148 -5.85 -13.25 7.08
C THR A 148 -4.75 -13.69 8.04
N PHE A 149 -4.55 -12.90 9.10
CA PHE A 149 -3.76 -13.33 10.25
C PHE A 149 -4.65 -14.21 11.14
N PRO A 150 -4.16 -15.35 11.65
CA PRO A 150 -5.00 -16.26 12.42
C PRO A 150 -5.20 -15.77 13.86
N HIS A 151 -6.26 -15.02 14.10
CA HIS A 151 -6.59 -14.52 15.44
C HIS A 151 -7.35 -15.55 16.27
N ASN A 152 -8.03 -16.51 15.63
CA ASN A 152 -8.81 -17.54 16.30
C ASN A 152 -8.66 -18.92 15.62
N SER A 153 -9.34 -19.94 16.16
CA SER A 153 -9.37 -21.30 15.60
C SER A 153 -9.97 -21.36 14.19
N PHE A 154 -10.97 -20.53 13.90
CA PHE A 154 -11.58 -20.45 12.58
C PHE A 154 -10.57 -19.96 11.54
N ASP A 155 -9.86 -18.87 11.82
CA ASP A 155 -8.83 -18.33 10.91
C ASP A 155 -7.66 -19.32 10.71
N ARG A 156 -7.31 -20.10 11.75
CA ARG A 156 -6.29 -21.16 11.63
C ARG A 156 -6.72 -22.27 10.66
N ASN A 157 -8.01 -22.61 10.66
CA ASN A 157 -8.58 -23.66 9.83
C ASN A 157 -8.85 -23.22 8.39
N LEU A 158 -8.79 -21.92 8.10
CA LEU A 158 -8.92 -21.31 6.76
C LEU A 158 -7.59 -21.17 6.03
N ARG A 159 -6.48 -21.57 6.65
CA ARG A 159 -5.24 -21.84 5.92
C ARG A 159 -5.53 -23.08 5.07
N PHE A 160 -5.29 -23.01 3.76
CA PHE A 160 -5.61 -23.98 2.70
C PHE A 160 -6.88 -23.62 1.92
#